data_AF-A0A764PWS6-F1
#
_entry.id   AF-A0A764PWS6-F1
#
_cell.length_a   1.000
_cell.length_b   1.000
_cell.length_c   1.000
_cell.angle_alpha   90.00
_cell.angle_beta   90.00
_cell.angle_gamma   90.00
#
_symmetry.space_group_name_H-M   'P 1'
#
loop_
_entity.id
_entity.type
_entity.pdbx_description
1 polymer ?
#
loop_
_entity_poly.entity_id
_entity_poly.type
_entity_poly.pdbx_seq_one_letter_code
_entity_poly.pdbx_strand_id
1 'polypeptide(L)'
;ARALGYKSTKSISNLFTQYEDEFSQGMTMVIESVTNGINGSTRRMKVRVFSLRGAHLIAMFARTPVAKEFRRWVLDILDREVGYAGSDRLPTKFHQRVMLYLNENGQVKDTYPLTEDQVVMSFDAFVSYFRKKGWIVAPRDEVAKGIMGAIQVLS
;
A
#
# COMPACT_ATOMS: atom_id res chain seq x y z
N ALA A 1 25.58 6.34 5.18
CA ALA A 1 25.70 7.69 5.77
C ALA A 1 25.18 8.77 4.82
N ARG A 2 25.85 9.01 3.69
CA ARG A 2 25.44 10.03 2.70
C ARG A 2 23.99 9.87 2.21
N ALA A 3 23.56 8.64 1.92
CA ALA A 3 22.19 8.34 1.49
C ALA A 3 21.11 8.80 2.50
N LEU A 4 21.43 8.81 3.80
CA LEU A 4 20.53 9.31 4.84
C LEU A 4 20.81 10.77 5.19
N GLY A 5 21.69 11.48 4.50
CA GLY A 5 22.02 12.89 4.77
C GLY A 5 22.95 13.10 5.97
N TYR A 6 23.57 12.06 6.52
CA TYR A 6 24.56 12.20 7.59
C TYR A 6 25.95 12.57 7.06
N LYS A 7 26.59 13.55 7.70
CA LYS A 7 27.96 14.00 7.38
C LYS A 7 29.03 12.94 7.68
N SER A 8 28.79 12.08 8.69
CA SER A 8 29.75 11.08 9.15
C SER A 8 29.14 9.69 9.25
N THR A 9 29.94 8.66 8.97
CA THR A 9 29.59 7.25 9.22
C THR A 9 29.45 6.94 10.70
N LYS A 10 30.10 7.70 11.59
CA LYS A 10 29.97 7.56 13.04
C LYS A 10 28.53 7.76 13.51
N SER A 11 27.77 8.64 12.85
CA SER A 11 26.33 8.82 13.16
C SER A 11 25.53 7.54 12.94
N ILE A 12 25.87 6.74 11.94
CA ILE A 12 25.22 5.45 11.67
C ILE A 12 25.63 4.42 12.73
N SER A 13 26.92 4.36 13.08
CA SER A 13 27.41 3.47 14.14
C SER A 13 26.75 3.77 15.48
N ASN A 14 26.62 5.05 15.85
CA ASN A 14 25.94 5.46 17.08
C ASN A 14 24.46 5.06 17.07
N LEU A 15 23.75 5.24 15.94
CA LEU A 15 22.37 4.79 15.80
C LEU A 15 22.25 3.27 15.98
N PHE A 16 23.13 2.50 15.35
CA PHE A 16 23.15 1.05 15.55
C PHE A 16 23.36 0.69 17.02
N THR A 17 24.38 1.24 17.68
CA THR A 17 24.69 0.93 19.08
C THR A 17 23.56 1.31 20.04
N GLN A 18 22.81 2.37 19.73
CA GLN A 18 21.69 2.81 20.57
C GLN A 18 20.49 1.84 20.53
N TYR A 19 20.29 1.15 19.41
CA TYR A 19 19.14 0.29 19.15
C TYR A 19 19.57 -1.13 18.80
N GLU A 20 20.72 -1.58 19.31
CA GLU A 20 21.36 -2.85 18.91
C GLU A 20 20.47 -4.05 19.21
N ASP A 21 19.65 -3.96 20.27
CA ASP A 21 18.66 -4.94 20.69
C ASP A 21 17.53 -5.18 19.67
N GLU A 22 17.25 -4.22 18.78
CA GLU A 22 16.27 -4.38 17.70
C GLU A 22 16.84 -5.09 16.45
N PHE A 23 18.17 -5.30 16.38
CA PHE A 23 18.82 -5.97 15.25
C PHE A 23 18.97 -7.47 15.51
N SER A 24 18.46 -8.29 14.58
CA SER A 24 18.69 -9.73 14.63
C SER A 24 20.08 -10.10 14.09
N GLN A 25 20.53 -11.32 14.45
CA GLN A 25 21.72 -11.92 13.87
C GLN A 25 21.61 -11.93 12.32
N GLY A 26 22.65 -11.42 11.65
CA GLY A 26 22.68 -11.30 10.19
C GLY A 26 22.19 -9.96 9.61
N MET A 27 21.61 -9.05 10.41
CA MET A 27 21.27 -7.71 9.91
C MET A 27 22.48 -6.79 9.75
N THR A 28 23.59 -7.11 10.41
CA THR A 28 24.83 -6.36 10.34
C THR A 28 26.06 -7.27 10.52
N MET A 29 27.19 -6.87 9.93
CA MET A 29 28.50 -7.47 10.18
C MET A 29 29.61 -6.44 10.02
N VAL A 30 30.78 -6.72 10.60
CA VAL A 30 31.98 -5.89 10.42
C VAL A 30 32.91 -6.59 9.44
N ILE A 31 33.30 -5.87 8.39
CA ILE A 31 34.27 -6.33 7.40
C ILE A 31 35.57 -5.52 7.53
N GLU A 32 36.69 -6.13 7.16
CA GLU A 32 37.96 -5.43 7.03
C GLU A 32 38.12 -4.95 5.59
N SER A 33 38.17 -3.64 5.40
CA SER A 33 38.47 -3.00 4.13
C SER A 33 39.92 -2.58 4.10
N VAL A 34 40.57 -2.83 2.98
CA VAL A 34 41.97 -2.48 2.75
C VAL A 34 41.99 -1.23 1.86
N THR A 35 42.61 -0.15 2.33
CA THR A 35 42.77 1.08 1.57
C THR A 35 44.25 1.42 1.44
N ASN A 36 44.65 1.83 0.24
CA ASN A 36 46.01 2.31 -0.03
C ASN A 36 46.26 3.62 0.73
N GLY A 37 47.24 3.60 1.62
CA GLY A 37 47.69 4.75 2.37
C GLY A 37 48.54 5.68 1.52
N ILE A 38 48.68 6.91 2.03
CA ILE A 38 49.65 7.88 1.55
C ILE A 38 51.03 7.28 1.91
N ASN A 39 51.89 7.00 0.92
CA ASN A 39 53.19 6.30 1.02
C ASN A 39 53.20 4.77 0.80
N GLY A 40 52.20 4.19 0.12
CA GLY A 40 52.22 2.75 -0.23
C GLY A 40 52.03 1.82 0.97
N SER A 41 51.69 2.37 2.13
CA SER A 41 51.31 1.61 3.31
C SER A 41 49.86 1.15 3.20
N THR A 42 49.59 -0.09 3.57
CA THR A 42 48.25 -0.66 3.50
C THR A 42 47.49 -0.38 4.80
N ARG A 43 46.41 0.40 4.76
CA ARG A 43 45.57 0.68 5.94
C ARG A 43 44.38 -0.28 5.98
N ARG A 44 44.31 -1.08 7.05
CA ARG A 44 43.13 -1.90 7.36
C ARG A 44 42.11 -1.07 8.14
N MET A 45 40.90 -0.97 7.61
CA MET A 45 39.79 -0.24 8.21
C MET A 45 38.63 -1.20 8.48
N LYS A 46 38.17 -1.26 9.73
CA LYS A 46 36.97 -2.02 10.09
C LYS A 46 35.74 -1.20 9.73
N VAL A 47 34.88 -1.72 8.87
CA VAL A 47 33.65 -1.05 8.41
C VAL A 47 32.47 -1.96 8.70
N ARG A 48 31.45 -1.42 9.36
CA ARG A 48 30.18 -2.12 9.58
C ARG A 48 29.30 -2.00 8.34
N VAL A 49 28.84 -3.11 7.83
CA VAL A 49 27.86 -3.21 6.75
C VAL A 49 26.54 -3.74 7.28
N PHE A 50 25.46 -3.43 6.58
CA PHE A 50 24.10 -3.78 6.95
C PHE A 50 23.45 -4.54 5.80
N SER A 51 22.64 -5.55 6.13
CA SER A 51 21.73 -6.15 5.15
C SER A 51 20.66 -5.13 4.74
N LEU A 52 19.87 -5.45 3.71
CA LEU A 52 18.78 -4.57 3.28
C LEU A 52 17.81 -4.26 4.45
N ARG A 53 17.42 -5.29 5.21
CA ARG A 53 16.55 -5.13 6.39
C ARG A 53 17.22 -4.28 7.47
N GLY A 54 18.49 -4.50 7.76
CA GLY A 54 19.24 -3.69 8.73
C GLY A 54 19.35 -2.22 8.29
N ALA A 55 19.53 -1.97 6.99
CA ALA A 55 19.57 -0.62 6.43
C ALA A 55 18.21 0.09 6.54
N HIS A 56 17.10 -0.61 6.30
CA HIS A 56 15.75 -0.08 6.53
C HIS A 56 15.54 0.29 8.00
N LEU A 57 15.99 -0.55 8.93
CA LEU A 57 15.86 -0.28 10.36
C LEU A 57 16.67 0.96 10.80
N ILE A 58 17.90 1.12 10.29
CA ILE A 58 18.68 2.36 10.50
C ILE A 58 17.94 3.59 9.94
N ALA A 59 17.28 3.46 8.78
CA ALA A 59 16.49 4.54 8.21
C ALA A 59 15.27 4.90 9.09
N MET A 60 14.66 3.91 9.76
CA MET A 60 13.58 4.16 10.71
C MET A 60 14.04 5.03 11.88
N PHE A 61 15.23 4.79 12.45
CA PHE A 61 15.73 5.57 13.59
C PHE A 61 16.36 6.91 13.22
N ALA A 62 16.77 7.09 11.96
CA ALA A 62 17.45 8.29 11.52
C ALA A 62 16.54 9.54 11.59
N ARG A 63 17.10 10.66 12.07
CA ARG A 63 16.35 11.93 12.29
C ARG A 63 16.49 12.93 11.14
N THR A 64 16.97 12.49 9.98
CA THR A 64 17.20 13.37 8.82
C THR A 64 15.95 13.53 7.97
N PRO A 65 15.84 14.60 7.14
CA PRO A 65 14.70 14.79 6.24
C PRO A 65 14.45 13.59 5.31
N VAL A 66 15.51 13.05 4.70
CA VAL A 66 15.43 11.87 3.81
C VAL A 66 14.88 10.65 4.55
N ALA A 67 15.31 10.42 5.80
CA ALA A 67 14.79 9.33 6.61
C ALA A 67 13.31 9.51 7.00
N LYS A 68 12.88 10.75 7.22
CA LYS A 68 11.46 11.07 7.49
C LYS A 68 10.59 10.76 6.27
N GLU A 69 11.04 11.13 5.08
CA GLU A 69 10.35 10.79 3.82
C GLU A 69 10.25 9.28 3.63
N PHE A 70 11.34 8.56 3.86
CA PHE A 70 11.35 7.09 3.83
C PHE A 70 10.31 6.49 4.79
N ARG A 71 10.25 6.96 6.04
CA ARG A 71 9.24 6.47 7.00
C ARG A 71 7.82 6.73 6.52
N ARG A 72 7.54 7.91 5.97
CA ARG A 72 6.22 8.22 5.42
C ARG A 72 5.87 7.26 4.29
N TRP A 73 6.79 7.03 3.37
CA TRP A 73 6.60 6.10 2.27
C TRP A 73 6.36 4.65 2.74
N VAL A 74 7.10 4.18 3.76
CA VAL A 74 6.85 2.85 4.33
C VAL A 74 5.47 2.78 4.96
N LEU A 75 5.05 3.80 5.70
CA LEU A 75 3.69 3.85 6.28
C LEU A 75 2.62 3.84 5.18
N ASP A 76 2.82 4.59 4.09
CA ASP A 76 1.89 4.58 2.95
C ASP A 76 1.78 3.18 2.30
N ILE A 77 2.87 2.40 2.27
CA ILE A 77 2.85 1.00 1.81
C ILE A 77 2.15 0.09 2.80
N LEU A 78 2.46 0.20 4.09
CA LEU A 78 1.82 -0.61 5.12
C LEU A 78 0.31 -0.36 5.17
N ASP A 79 -0.12 0.89 5.01
CA ASP A 79 -1.54 1.24 4.86
C ASP A 79 -2.19 0.54 3.65
N ARG A 80 -1.45 0.39 2.54
CA ARG A 80 -1.91 -0.35 1.35
C ARG A 80 -2.04 -1.84 1.61
N GLU A 81 -1.04 -2.45 2.24
CA GLU A 81 -0.97 -3.90 2.47
C GLU A 81 -1.91 -4.38 3.59
N VAL A 82 -2.16 -3.55 4.60
CA VAL A 82 -3.12 -3.83 5.69
C VAL A 82 -4.57 -3.68 5.22
N GLY A 83 -4.78 -3.28 3.96
CA GLY A 83 -6.12 -3.19 3.39
C GLY A 83 -6.90 -2.03 3.99
N TYR A 84 -6.39 -0.81 3.87
CA TYR A 84 -7.27 0.35 3.75
C TYR A 84 -8.08 0.23 2.44
N ALA A 85 -9.03 -0.70 2.42
CA ALA A 85 -10.34 -0.45 1.85
C ALA A 85 -10.90 0.74 2.64
N GLY A 86 -10.93 1.91 2.01
CA GLY A 86 -11.13 3.19 2.70
C GLY A 86 -12.52 3.35 3.33
N SER A 87 -12.63 3.07 4.63
CA SER A 87 -13.73 3.58 5.47
C SER A 87 -13.28 4.74 6.38
N ASP A 88 -12.01 4.78 6.81
CA ASP A 88 -11.54 5.76 7.81
C ASP A 88 -10.99 7.09 7.24
N ARG A 89 -11.06 7.29 5.92
CA ARG A 89 -10.77 8.59 5.27
C ARG A 89 -11.88 9.06 4.34
N LEU A 90 -13.13 8.66 4.59
CA LEU A 90 -14.24 9.39 4.00
C LEU A 90 -14.34 10.74 4.73
N PRO A 91 -14.23 11.89 4.04
CA PRO A 91 -14.63 13.14 4.65
C PRO A 91 -16.11 13.00 5.05
N THR A 92 -16.38 12.91 6.35
CA THR A 92 -17.69 12.76 7.00
C THR A 92 -18.58 14.00 6.85
N LYS A 93 -18.45 14.71 5.72
CA LYS A 93 -19.25 15.89 5.38
C LYS A 93 -20.29 15.68 4.29
N PHE A 94 -20.47 14.47 3.75
CA PHE A 94 -21.50 14.24 2.75
C PHE A 94 -22.25 12.93 3.03
N HIS A 95 -23.57 12.98 2.89
CA HIS A 95 -24.47 11.84 2.91
C HIS A 95 -24.17 10.94 1.70
N GLN A 96 -23.09 10.17 1.74
CA GLN A 96 -22.74 9.26 0.66
C GLN A 96 -23.61 8.01 0.78
N ARG A 97 -24.51 7.84 -0.20
CA ARG A 97 -25.17 6.56 -0.44
C ARG A 97 -24.16 5.65 -1.13
N VAL A 98 -24.08 4.40 -0.70
CA VAL A 98 -23.15 3.41 -1.28
C VAL A 98 -23.90 2.11 -1.57
N MET A 99 -23.55 1.45 -2.68
CA MET A 99 -23.97 0.08 -2.98
C MET A 99 -22.85 -0.87 -2.55
N LEU A 100 -23.18 -1.82 -1.67
CA LEU A 100 -22.27 -2.85 -1.20
C LEU A 100 -22.50 -4.14 -1.98
N TYR A 101 -21.42 -4.70 -2.51
CA TYR A 101 -21.42 -6.04 -3.09
C TYR A 101 -20.90 -7.01 -2.03
N LEU A 102 -21.74 -7.92 -1.58
CA LEU A 102 -21.36 -8.96 -0.62
C LEU A 102 -21.00 -10.25 -1.37
N ASN A 103 -20.05 -11.02 -0.84
CA ASN A 103 -19.81 -12.40 -1.27
C ASN A 103 -20.79 -13.37 -0.59
N GLU A 104 -20.73 -14.65 -0.96
CA GLU A 104 -21.60 -15.71 -0.40
C GLU A 104 -21.50 -15.84 1.13
N ASN A 105 -20.37 -15.43 1.70
CA ASN A 105 -20.11 -15.47 3.15
C ASN A 105 -20.57 -14.18 3.86
N GLY A 106 -21.21 -13.25 3.15
CA GLY A 106 -21.69 -11.97 3.69
C GLY A 106 -20.61 -10.90 3.89
N GLN A 107 -19.37 -11.13 3.42
CA GLN A 107 -18.30 -10.14 3.51
C GLN A 107 -18.36 -9.17 2.33
N VAL A 108 -18.01 -7.91 2.57
CA VAL A 108 -17.94 -6.87 1.53
C VAL A 108 -16.84 -7.22 0.54
N LYS A 109 -17.24 -7.51 -0.70
CA LYS A 109 -16.37 -7.74 -1.85
C LYS A 109 -16.00 -6.43 -2.55
N ASP A 110 -16.95 -5.50 -2.65
CA ASP A 110 -16.74 -4.21 -3.30
C ASP A 110 -17.75 -3.15 -2.82
N THR A 111 -17.44 -1.87 -3.02
CA THR A 111 -18.29 -0.73 -2.67
C THR A 111 -18.34 0.28 -3.82
N TYR A 112 -19.54 0.61 -4.29
CA TYR A 112 -19.75 1.62 -5.33
C TYR A 112 -20.41 2.87 -4.74
N PRO A 113 -19.79 4.06 -4.82
CA PRO A 113 -20.39 5.30 -4.36
C PRO A 113 -21.51 5.76 -5.30
N LEU A 114 -22.64 6.16 -4.74
CA LEU A 114 -23.80 6.66 -5.49
C LEU A 114 -23.87 8.18 -5.38
N THR A 115 -23.99 8.85 -6.52
CA THR A 115 -24.25 10.30 -6.57
C THR A 115 -25.71 10.62 -6.27
N GLU A 116 -26.04 11.89 -6.04
CA GLU A 116 -27.42 12.32 -5.70
C GLU A 116 -28.40 12.07 -6.85
N ASP A 117 -27.93 12.16 -8.10
CA ASP A 117 -28.67 11.96 -9.34
C ASP A 117 -28.79 10.47 -9.76
N GLN A 118 -28.13 9.56 -9.06
CA GLN A 118 -28.21 8.12 -9.32
C GLN A 118 -29.33 7.45 -8.52
N VAL A 119 -30.06 6.54 -9.17
CA VAL A 119 -31.12 5.73 -8.56
C VAL A 119 -30.72 4.26 -8.57
N VAL A 120 -30.94 3.60 -7.44
CA VAL A 120 -30.80 2.14 -7.31
C VAL A 120 -32.18 1.52 -7.31
N MET A 121 -32.38 0.50 -8.14
CA MET A 121 -33.59 -0.32 -8.15
C MET A 121 -33.26 -1.74 -8.54
N SER A 122 -34.13 -2.69 -8.20
CA SER A 122 -34.01 -4.06 -8.66
C SER A 122 -34.23 -4.14 -10.18
N PHE A 123 -33.67 -5.18 -10.79
CA PHE A 123 -33.89 -5.43 -12.22
C PHE A 123 -35.37 -5.64 -12.56
N ASP A 124 -36.13 -6.29 -11.67
CA ASP A 124 -37.58 -6.46 -11.84
C ASP A 124 -38.34 -5.14 -11.87
N ALA A 125 -37.93 -4.19 -11.01
CA ALA A 125 -38.50 -2.85 -10.99
C ALA A 125 -38.17 -2.09 -12.29
N PHE A 126 -36.93 -2.20 -12.77
CA PHE A 126 -36.50 -1.64 -14.06
C PHE A 126 -37.34 -2.16 -15.22
N VAL A 127 -37.43 -3.49 -15.38
CA VAL A 127 -38.20 -4.12 -16.48
C VAL A 127 -39.68 -3.75 -16.40
N SER A 128 -40.28 -3.80 -15.21
CA SER A 128 -41.69 -3.47 -15.01
C SER A 128 -42.00 -2.02 -15.36
N TYR A 129 -41.12 -1.09 -14.98
CA TYR A 129 -41.26 0.33 -15.29
C TYR A 129 -41.29 0.59 -16.80
N PHE A 130 -40.34 0.01 -17.55
CA PHE A 130 -40.27 0.21 -19.00
C PHE A 130 -41.36 -0.54 -19.76
N ARG A 131 -41.74 -1.75 -19.32
CA ARG A 131 -42.88 -2.50 -19.90
C ARG A 131 -44.19 -1.72 -19.78
N LYS A 132 -44.41 -1.00 -18.68
CA LYS A 132 -45.57 -0.12 -18.51
C LYS A 132 -45.54 1.08 -19.47
N LYS A 133 -44.34 1.54 -19.85
CA LYS A 133 -44.15 2.68 -20.76
C LYS A 133 -44.07 2.30 -22.24
N GLY A 134 -44.08 1.01 -22.58
CA GLY A 134 -44.05 0.50 -23.94
C GLY A 134 -43.26 -0.79 -24.07
N TRP A 135 -42.63 -1.00 -25.23
CA TRP A 135 -41.79 -2.16 -25.51
C TRP A 135 -40.32 -1.77 -25.50
N ILE A 136 -39.48 -2.60 -24.89
CA ILE A 136 -38.03 -2.57 -25.12
C ILE A 136 -37.75 -3.49 -26.31
N VAL A 137 -37.16 -2.95 -27.38
CA VAL A 137 -36.68 -3.74 -28.52
C VAL A 137 -35.16 -3.76 -28.44
N ALA A 138 -34.59 -4.95 -28.26
CA ALA A 138 -33.15 -5.16 -28.21
C ALA A 138 -32.78 -6.47 -28.94
N PRO A 139 -31.57 -6.54 -29.55
CA PRO A 139 -31.10 -7.76 -30.20
C PRO A 139 -31.03 -8.95 -29.23
N ARG A 140 -31.49 -10.12 -29.68
CA ARG A 140 -31.60 -11.33 -28.85
C ARG A 140 -30.24 -11.76 -28.30
N ASP A 141 -29.19 -11.59 -29.07
CA ASP A 141 -27.81 -11.96 -28.74
C ASP A 141 -27.17 -11.00 -27.71
N GLU A 142 -27.48 -9.72 -27.76
CA GLU A 142 -27.02 -8.72 -26.76
C GLU A 142 -27.69 -8.94 -25.40
N VAL A 143 -29.00 -9.18 -25.42
CA VAL A 143 -29.78 -9.44 -24.19
C VAL A 143 -29.32 -10.74 -23.54
N ALA A 144 -29.07 -11.79 -24.32
CA ALA A 144 -28.55 -13.06 -23.80
C ALA A 144 -27.17 -12.90 -23.14
N LYS A 145 -26.25 -12.14 -23.74
CA LYS A 145 -24.92 -11.88 -23.17
C LYS A 145 -24.98 -11.02 -21.90
N GLY A 146 -25.78 -9.96 -21.91
CA GLY A 146 -25.93 -9.06 -20.76
C GLY A 146 -26.58 -9.72 -19.54
N ILE A 147 -27.61 -10.55 -19.76
CA ILE A 147 -28.30 -11.27 -18.69
C ILE A 147 -27.48 -12.45 -18.17
N MET A 148 -26.83 -13.23 -19.05
CA MET A 148 -25.95 -14.33 -18.61
C MET A 148 -24.73 -13.84 -17.85
N GLY A 149 -24.14 -12.71 -18.26
CA GLY A 149 -23.03 -12.08 -17.53
C GLY A 149 -23.43 -11.63 -16.13
N ALA A 150 -24.65 -11.11 -15.94
CA ALA A 150 -25.16 -10.74 -14.63
C ALA A 150 -25.43 -11.96 -13.73
N ILE A 151 -25.94 -13.07 -14.29
CA ILE A 151 -26.20 -14.32 -13.55
C ILE A 151 -24.88 -14.98 -13.11
N GLN A 152 -23.84 -14.92 -13.94
CA GLN A 152 -22.56 -15.55 -13.66
C GLN A 152 -21.67 -14.74 -12.70
N VAL A 153 -21.97 -13.45 -12.50
CA VAL A 153 -21.34 -12.59 -11.47
C VAL A 153 -22.06 -12.72 -10.11
N LEU A 154 -23.27 -13.29 -10.09
CA LEU A 154 -24.11 -13.51 -8.91
C LEU A 154 -24.08 -14.96 -8.39
N SER A 155 -23.25 -15.83 -8.95
CA SER A 155 -22.97 -17.20 -8.49
C SER A 155 -21.47 -17.38 -8.27
#